data_AF-A0A1F3BE24-F1
#
_entry.id   AF-A0A1F3BE24-F1
#
_cell.length_a   1.000
_cell.length_b   1.000
_cell.length_c   1.000
_cell.angle_alpha   90.00
_cell.angle_beta   90.00
_cell.angle_gamma   90.00
#
_symmetry.space_group_name_H-M   'P 1'
#
loop_
_entity.id
_entity.type
_entity.pdbx_description
1 polymer ?
#
loop_
_entity_poly.entity_id
_entity_poly.type
_entity_poly.pdbx_seq_one_letter_code
_entity_poly.pdbx_strand_id
1 'polypeptide(L)' 'MGSITTVKVSKTTLEELERLRDQLRAHSHDEAIKALLKKHRTEALREALGADRGAVRPFTEQDRGEDR' A
#
# COMPACT_ATOMS: atom_id res chain seq x y z
N MET A 1 -11.75 17.35 12.02
CA MET A 1 -12.71 16.23 11.99
C MET A 1 -12.90 15.85 10.54
N GLY A 2 -12.73 14.57 10.17
CA GLY A 2 -12.91 14.13 8.78
C GLY A 2 -14.38 14.22 8.36
N SER A 3 -14.63 14.56 7.10
CA SER A 3 -15.98 14.54 6.53
C SER A 3 -16.46 13.09 6.37
N ILE A 4 -17.73 12.84 6.68
CA ILE A 4 -18.36 11.54 6.43
C ILE A 4 -18.70 11.48 4.94
N THR A 5 -18.33 10.37 4.30
CA THR A 5 -18.60 10.13 2.87
C THR A 5 -19.27 8.77 2.71
N THR A 6 -20.24 8.67 1.79
CA THR A 6 -20.92 7.41 1.47
C THR A 6 -20.46 6.93 0.10
N VAL A 7 -20.03 5.67 0.02
CA VAL A 7 -19.67 5.00 -1.23
C VAL A 7 -20.64 3.86 -1.48
N LYS A 8 -21.28 3.84 -2.64
CA LYS A 8 -22.17 2.75 -3.04
C LYS A 8 -21.35 1.60 -3.62
N VAL A 9 -21.58 0.39 -3.13
CA VAL A 9 -20.91 -0.84 -3.58
C VAL A 9 -21.94 -1.94 -3.83
N SER A 10 -21.50 -3.04 -4.47
CA SER A 10 -22.32 -4.24 -4.60
C SER A 10 -22.50 -4.93 -3.23
N LYS A 11 -23.53 -5.75 -3.07
CA LYS A 11 -23.74 -6.54 -1.84
C LYS A 11 -22.58 -7.51 -1.60
N THR A 12 -22.11 -8.16 -2.66
CA THR A 12 -20.97 -9.09 -2.60
C THR A 12 -19.70 -8.41 -2.09
N THR A 13 -19.41 -7.18 -2.54
CA THR A 13 -18.27 -6.41 -2.05
C THR A 13 -18.40 -6.06 -0.57
N LEU A 14 -19.62 -5.77 -0.09
CA LEU A 14 -19.85 -5.52 1.34
C LEU A 14 -19.57 -6.77 2.17
N GLU A 15 -20.03 -7.94 1.74
CA GLU A 15 -19.74 -9.23 2.41
C GLU A 15 -18.24 -9.53 2.48
N GLU A 16 -17.50 -9.23 1.41
CA GLU A 16 -16.04 -9.35 1.39
C GLU A 16 -15.36 -8.38 2.37
N LEU A 17 -15.85 -7.15 2.46
CA LEU A 17 -15.35 -6.15 3.41
C LEU A 17 -15.64 -6.54 4.86
N GLU A 18 -16.79 -7.15 5.15
CA GLU A 18 -17.12 -7.68 6.48
C GLU A 18 -16.17 -8.81 6.87
N ARG A 19 -15.95 -9.79 5.97
CA ARG A 19 -15.00 -10.88 6.19
C ARG A 19 -13.59 -10.34 6.42
N LEU A 20 -13.17 -9.37 5.62
CA LEU A 20 -11.85 -8.76 5.75
C LEU A 20 -11.71 -8.00 7.08
N ARG A 21 -12.73 -7.25 7.48
CA ARG A 21 -12.77 -6.56 8.77
C ARG A 21 -12.54 -7.57 9.91
N ASP A 22 -13.24 -8.71 9.87
CA ASP A 22 -13.13 -9.74 10.89
C ASP A 22 -11.75 -10.41 10.90
N GLN A 23 -11.18 -10.69 9.72
CA GLN A 23 -9.82 -11.23 9.57
C GLN A 23 -8.75 -10.28 10.12
N LEU A 24 -8.90 -8.98 9.87
CA LEU A 24 -8.00 -7.94 10.35
C LEU A 24 -8.28 -7.53 11.80
N ARG A 25 -9.38 -8.02 12.40
CA ARG A 25 -9.92 -7.56 13.69
C ARG A 25 -10.10 -6.03 13.74
N ALA A 26 -10.45 -5.45 12.60
CA ALA A 26 -10.68 -4.01 12.49
C ALA A 26 -12.00 -3.63 13.18
N HIS A 27 -12.05 -2.44 13.76
CA HIS A 27 -13.23 -1.94 14.47
C HIS A 27 -14.32 -1.43 13.52
N SER A 28 -13.99 -1.17 12.25
CA SER A 28 -14.94 -0.66 11.25
C SER A 28 -14.54 -1.02 9.82
N HIS A 29 -15.50 -0.87 8.89
CA HIS A 29 -15.21 -0.97 7.46
C HIS A 29 -14.22 0.10 6.98
N ASP A 30 -14.27 1.32 7.55
CA ASP A 30 -13.33 2.39 7.18
C ASP A 30 -11.89 2.02 7.54
N GLU A 31 -11.69 1.38 8.69
CA GLU A 31 -10.36 0.90 9.10
C GLU A 31 -9.86 -0.24 8.19
N ALA A 32 -10.73 -1.18 7.82
CA ALA A 32 -10.40 -2.23 6.85
C ALA A 32 -10.04 -1.64 5.47
N ILE A 33 -10.81 -0.66 4.99
CA ILE A 33 -10.54 0.05 3.73
C ILE A 33 -9.19 0.77 3.78
N LYS A 34 -8.88 1.47 4.89
CA LYS A 34 -7.58 2.13 5.09
C LYS A 34 -6.42 1.14 5.06
N ALA A 35 -6.59 -0.03 5.66
CA ALA A 35 -5.58 -1.09 5.61
C ALA A 35 -5.33 -1.58 4.18
N LEU A 36 -6.40 -1.81 3.39
CA LEU A 36 -6.28 -2.16 1.97
C LEU A 36 -5.57 -1.08 1.17
N LEU A 37 -5.95 0.19 1.34
CA LEU A 37 -5.32 1.32 0.64
C LEU A 37 -3.83 1.41 0.96
N LYS A 38 -3.45 1.22 2.22
CA LYS A 38 -2.05 1.21 2.64
C LYS A 38 -1.27 0.05 2.02
N LYS A 39 -1.86 -1.15 2.01
CA LYS A 39 -1.28 -2.34 1.38
C LYS A 39 -1.07 -2.11 -0.12
N HIS A 40 -2.10 -1.66 -0.83
CA HIS A 40 -2.02 -1.38 -2.26
C HIS A 40 -0.96 -0.32 -2.60
N ARG A 41 -0.90 0.79 -1.85
CA ARG A 41 0.17 1.79 -2.02
C ARG A 41 1.56 1.21 -1.80
N THR A 42 1.70 0.38 -0.78
CA THR A 42 2.98 -0.28 -0.48
C THR A 42 3.37 -1.23 -1.60
N GLU A 43 2.44 -2.02 -2.12
CA GLU A 43 2.67 -2.95 -3.24
C GLU A 43 3.02 -2.21 -4.53
N ALA A 44 2.30 -1.14 -4.87
CA ALA A 44 2.61 -0.31 -6.03
C ALA A 44 4.01 0.31 -5.95
N LEU A 45 4.41 0.82 -4.77
CA LEU A 45 5.78 1.31 -4.55
C LEU A 45 6.82 0.19 -4.68
N ARG A 46 6.49 -1.02 -4.19
CA ARG A 46 7.38 -2.19 -4.29
C ARG A 46 7.53 -2.68 -5.72
N GLU A 47 6.50 -2.55 -6.55
CA GLU A 47 6.55 -2.87 -7.96
C GLU A 47 7.40 -1.84 -8.71
N ALA A 48 7.14 -0.54 -8.47
CA ALA A 48 7.89 0.55 -9.11
C ALA A 48 9.37 0.58 -8.72
N LEU A 49 9.70 0.34 -7.45
CA LEU A 49 11.07 0.30 -6.92
C LEU A 49 11.64 -1.13 -6.91
N GLY A 50 10.88 -2.11 -7.42
CA GLY A 50 11.21 -3.53 -7.36
C GLY A 50 12.29 -3.95 -8.35
N ALA A 51 12.52 -3.16 -9.40
CA ALA A 51 13.57 -3.42 -10.39
C ALA A 51 14.97 -3.52 -9.76
N ASP A 52 15.24 -2.75 -8.70
CA ASP A 52 16.55 -2.72 -8.03
C ASP A 52 16.58 -3.43 -6.66
N ARG A 53 15.50 -4.12 -6.27
CA ARG A 53 15.48 -4.86 -4.99
C ARG A 53 16.49 -6.01 -5.00
N GLY A 54 17.64 -5.77 -4.38
CA GLY A 54 18.77 -6.71 -4.34
C GLY A 54 19.87 -6.41 -5.36
N ALA A 55 19.65 -5.47 -6.27
CA ALA A 55 20.66 -5.02 -7.25
C ALA A 55 21.38 -3.72 -6.82
N VAL A 56 20.83 -2.98 -5.84
CA VAL A 56 21.51 -1.82 -5.26
C VAL A 56 22.75 -2.28 -4.49
N ARG A 57 23.92 -2.14 -5.11
CA ARG A 57 25.22 -2.23 -4.45
C ARG A 57 25.56 -0.91 -3.74
N PRO A 58 26.37 -0.92 -2.68
CA PRO A 58 26.87 0.32 -2.07
C PRO A 58 27.54 1.20 -3.13
N PHE A 59 27.30 2.51 -3.04
CA PHE A 59 27.97 3.50 -3.88
C PHE A 59 29.49 3.44 -3.61
N THR A 60 30.29 3.30 -4.67
CA THR A 60 31.75 3.24 -4.62
C THR A 60 32.36 4.50 -5.22
N GLU A 61 33.64 4.79 -4.92
CA GLU A 61 34.35 5.93 -5.51
C GLU A 61 34.38 5.89 -7.06
N GLN A 62 34.22 4.72 -7.68
CA GLN A 62 34.13 4.57 -9.15
C GLN A 62 32.79 5.06 -9.72
N ASP A 63 31.75 5.11 -8.90
CA ASP A 63 30.44 5.63 -9.29
C ASP A 63 30.39 7.17 -9.20
N ARG A 64 31.46 7.79 -8.65
CA ARG A 64 31.65 9.24 -8.63
C ARG A 64 32.10 9.69 -10.02
N GLY A 65 31.15 10.22 -10.80
CA GLY A 65 31.46 10.87 -12.07
C GLY A 65 32.55 11.92 -11.83
N GLU A 66 33.71 11.68 -12.45
CA GLU A 66 34.99 12.35 -12.17
C GLU A 66 34.82 13.83 -11.81
N ASP A 67 35.45 14.21 -10.69
CA ASP A 67 35.65 15.59 -10.25
C ASP A 67 36.05 16.44 -11.46
N ARG A 68 35.20 17.40 -11.82
CA ARG A 68 35.58 18.50 -12.71
C ARG A 68 36.17 19.62 -11.90
#